data_AF-A0AB36ADP8-F1
#
_entry.id   AF-A0AB36ADP8-F1
#
_cell.length_a   1.000
_cell.length_b   1.000
_cell.length_c   1.000
_cell.angle_alpha   90.00
_cell.angle_beta   90.00
_cell.angle_gamma   90.00
#
_symmetry.space_group_name_H-M   'P 1'
#
loop_
_entity.id
_entity.type
_entity.pdbx_description
1 polymer ?
#
loop_
_entity_poly.entity_id
_entity_poly.type
_entity_poly.pdbx_seq_one_letter_code
_entity_poly.pdbx_strand_id
1 'polypeptide(L)'
;MTILYRMKNPHTNQYFCKSADIINEAPLKYLLVYIEETAQKIIHDANVMGKLLFDHLRYKKDFKGYILEEASLDSIQILEEWRPYVERIARIDHISIPEAQKVFRQELVDYWDKWAMYGSLYWKRNAN
;
A
#
# COMPACT_ATOMS: atom_id res chain seq x y z
N MET A 1 6.67 -17.44 8.16
CA MET A 1 5.94 -16.24 8.60
C MET A 1 6.27 -15.16 7.60
N THR A 2 5.27 -14.64 6.87
CA THR A 2 5.52 -13.63 5.84
C THR A 2 5.74 -12.29 6.52
N ILE A 3 6.88 -11.66 6.27
CA ILE A 3 7.17 -10.31 6.78
C ILE A 3 6.50 -9.31 5.84
N LEU A 4 5.79 -8.36 6.44
CA LEU A 4 5.05 -7.33 5.72
C LEU A 4 5.75 -5.99 5.88
N TYR A 5 5.68 -5.16 4.84
CA TYR A 5 6.34 -3.87 4.81
C TYR A 5 5.43 -2.78 4.29
N ARG A 6 5.69 -1.56 4.76
CA ARG A 6 5.25 -0.32 4.15
C ARG A 6 6.46 0.50 3.73
N MET A 7 6.30 1.35 2.73
CA MET A 7 7.36 2.27 2.29
C MET A 7 7.11 3.65 2.89
N LYS A 8 7.98 4.09 3.80
CA LYS A 8 7.85 5.34 4.55
C LYS A 8 8.95 6.31 4.18
N ASN A 9 8.61 7.57 3.94
CA ASN A 9 9.56 8.64 3.86
C ASN A 9 9.97 9.06 5.28
N PRO A 10 11.25 8.91 5.68
CA PRO A 10 11.69 9.18 7.05
C PRO A 10 11.72 10.68 7.39
N HIS A 11 11.68 11.57 6.39
CA HIS A 11 11.68 13.02 6.60
C HIS A 11 10.27 13.57 6.80
N THR A 12 9.29 13.08 6.03
CA THR A 12 7.90 13.58 6.08
C THR A 12 6.96 12.68 6.90
N ASN A 13 7.40 11.46 7.26
CA ASN A 13 6.55 10.41 7.84
C ASN A 13 5.32 10.05 6.98
N GLN A 14 5.37 10.36 5.69
CA GLN A 14 4.37 9.95 4.70
C GLN A 14 4.74 8.59 4.11
N TYR A 15 3.75 7.88 3.59
CA TYR A 15 3.92 6.54 3.06
C TYR A 15 3.62 6.56 1.58
N PHE A 16 4.38 5.78 0.82
CA PHE A 16 4.22 5.71 -0.62
C PHE A 16 2.83 5.15 -0.99
N CYS A 17 2.15 5.88 -1.86
CA CYS A 17 0.98 5.41 -2.59
C CYS A 17 1.05 5.99 -4.00
N LYS A 18 1.06 5.14 -5.03
CA LYS A 18 1.13 5.55 -6.44
C LYS A 18 0.00 6.54 -6.83
N SER A 19 -1.12 6.54 -6.13
CA SER A 19 -2.28 7.42 -6.38
C SER A 19 -2.34 8.61 -5.42
N ALA A 20 -2.07 8.43 -4.13
CA ALA A 20 -2.26 9.48 -3.13
C ALA A 20 -1.28 10.65 -3.27
N ASP A 21 -0.09 10.41 -3.84
CA ASP A 21 0.87 11.48 -4.13
C ASP A 21 0.43 12.38 -5.32
N ILE A 22 -0.57 11.96 -6.11
CA ILE A 22 -1.05 12.70 -7.30
C ILE A 22 -2.40 13.40 -7.03
N ILE A 23 -3.28 12.86 -6.18
CA ILE A 23 -4.70 13.26 -6.15
C ILE A 23 -5.15 13.79 -4.77
N ASN A 24 -4.26 13.90 -3.78
CA ASN A 24 -4.66 14.32 -2.42
C ASN A 24 -5.79 13.43 -1.84
N GLU A 25 -5.91 12.21 -2.35
CA GLU A 25 -6.85 11.20 -1.84
C GLU A 25 -6.43 10.85 -0.41
N ALA A 26 -7.44 10.66 0.45
CA ALA A 26 -7.28 10.40 1.88
C ALA A 26 -6.10 9.44 2.13
N PRO A 27 -5.26 9.72 3.15
CA PRO A 27 -4.02 8.98 3.32
C PRO A 27 -4.30 7.50 3.53
N LEU A 28 -4.16 6.68 2.48
CA LEU A 28 -4.17 5.21 2.50
C LEU A 28 -2.94 4.63 3.23
N LYS A 29 -2.29 5.46 4.05
CA LYS A 29 -1.05 5.28 4.79
C LYS A 29 -1.02 3.98 5.58
N TYR A 30 -2.15 3.64 6.20
CA TYR A 30 -2.29 2.43 7.00
C TYR A 30 -2.86 1.26 6.21
N LEU A 31 -3.25 1.46 4.95
CA LEU A 31 -3.94 0.46 4.13
C LEU A 31 -2.97 -0.25 3.18
N LEU A 32 -1.92 0.43 2.74
CA LEU A 32 -0.94 -0.11 1.80
C LEU A 32 0.17 -0.84 2.54
N VAL A 33 0.09 -2.17 2.50
CA VAL A 33 1.07 -3.09 3.07
C VAL A 33 1.36 -4.15 2.01
N TYR A 34 2.63 -4.52 1.88
CA TYR A 34 3.13 -5.42 0.84
C TYR A 34 3.93 -6.55 1.48
N ILE A 35 3.98 -7.72 0.84
CA ILE A 35 4.98 -8.73 1.18
C ILE A 35 6.39 -8.23 0.86
N GLU A 36 7.38 -8.73 1.60
CA GLU A 36 8.79 -8.34 1.45
C GLU A 36 9.28 -8.33 0.00
N GLU A 37 9.02 -9.39 -0.75
CA GLU A 37 9.49 -9.53 -2.14
C GLU A 37 8.94 -8.40 -3.03
N THR A 38 7.65 -8.10 -2.93
CA THR A 38 7.02 -7.01 -3.66
C THR A 38 7.60 -5.67 -3.24
N ALA A 39 7.72 -5.43 -1.93
CA ALA A 39 8.24 -4.18 -1.37
C ALA A 39 9.66 -3.90 -1.85
N GLN A 40 10.54 -4.91 -1.84
CA GLN A 40 11.92 -4.80 -2.34
C GLN A 40 11.96 -4.50 -3.84
N LYS A 41 11.04 -5.08 -4.63
CA LYS A 41 10.97 -4.84 -6.09
C LYS A 41 10.54 -3.41 -6.41
N ILE A 42 9.56 -2.87 -5.69
CA ILE A 42 8.94 -1.58 -6.06
C ILE A 42 9.59 -0.37 -5.39
N ILE A 43 10.35 -0.53 -4.30
CA ILE A 43 10.94 0.61 -3.59
C ILE A 43 11.94 1.41 -4.45
N HIS A 44 12.67 0.73 -5.33
CA HIS A 44 13.58 1.40 -6.27
C HIS A 44 12.80 2.34 -7.18
N ASP A 45 11.78 1.81 -7.87
CA ASP A 45 10.93 2.57 -8.78
C ASP A 45 10.16 3.70 -8.05
N ALA A 46 9.68 3.43 -6.83
CA ALA A 46 9.03 4.44 -5.98
C ALA A 46 9.98 5.61 -5.66
N ASN A 47 11.26 5.32 -5.39
CA ASN A 47 12.28 6.34 -5.13
C ASN A 47 12.66 7.12 -6.40
N VAL A 48 12.77 6.46 -7.55
CA VAL A 48 13.03 7.13 -8.84
C VAL A 48 11.88 8.07 -9.18
N MET A 49 10.63 7.59 -9.14
CA MET A 49 9.44 8.39 -9.43
C MET A 49 9.24 9.52 -8.42
N GLY A 50 9.43 9.26 -7.13
CA GLY A 50 9.37 10.27 -6.09
C GLY A 50 10.38 11.39 -6.31
N LYS A 51 11.62 11.05 -6.70
CA LYS A 51 12.65 12.05 -7.02
C LYS A 51 12.27 12.89 -8.24
N LEU A 52 11.79 12.27 -9.32
CA LEU A 52 11.35 12.97 -10.54
C LEU A 52 10.19 13.93 -10.28
N LEU A 53 9.17 13.50 -9.55
CA LEU A 53 8.01 14.33 -9.20
C LEU A 53 8.45 15.52 -8.33
N PHE A 54 9.32 15.26 -7.36
CA PHE A 54 9.80 16.28 -6.44
C PHE A 54 10.63 17.36 -7.16
N ASP A 55 11.50 16.94 -8.08
CA ASP A 55 12.28 17.85 -8.93
C ASP A 55 11.37 18.68 -9.85
N HIS A 56 10.31 18.08 -10.40
CA HIS A 56 9.32 18.78 -11.24
C HIS A 56 8.53 19.84 -10.48
N LEU A 57 8.05 19.51 -9.27
CA LEU A 57 7.23 20.40 -8.44
C LEU A 57 8.03 21.55 -7.79
N ARG A 58 9.34 21.63 -8.03
CA ARG A 58 10.26 22.65 -7.47
C ARG A 58 10.15 22.80 -5.95
N TYR A 59 9.85 21.72 -5.25
CA TYR A 59 9.84 21.74 -3.79
C TYR A 59 11.25 22.05 -3.28
N LYS A 60 11.37 22.98 -2.33
CA LYS A 60 12.66 23.44 -1.78
C LYS A 60 13.25 22.53 -0.70
N LYS A 61 12.71 21.32 -0.48
CA LYS A 61 13.20 20.38 0.56
C LYS A 61 14.00 19.25 -0.08
N ASP A 62 14.79 18.52 0.67
CA ASP A 62 15.46 17.32 0.15
C ASP A 62 14.51 16.12 0.18
N PHE A 63 14.21 15.51 -0.98
CA PHE A 63 13.61 14.17 -1.02
C PHE A 63 14.68 13.12 -0.67
N LYS A 64 14.54 12.48 0.50
CA LYS A 64 15.47 11.46 1.01
C LYS A 64 15.12 10.02 0.60
N GLY A 65 14.05 9.84 -0.17
CA GLY A 65 13.53 8.52 -0.52
C GLY A 65 12.64 7.91 0.55
N TYR A 66 11.98 6.82 0.18
CA TYR A 66 11.27 5.91 1.06
C TYR A 66 12.21 4.80 1.55
N ILE A 67 11.96 4.34 2.77
CA ILE A 67 12.58 3.17 3.39
C ILE A 67 11.51 2.11 3.67
N LEU A 68 11.92 0.85 3.81
CA LEU A 68 11.04 -0.22 4.26
C LEU A 68 10.83 -0.11 5.78
N GLU A 69 9.57 0.00 6.19
CA GLU A 69 9.13 -0.09 7.58
C GLU A 69 8.36 -1.40 7.74
N GLU A 70 8.77 -2.24 8.70
CA GLU A 70 8.04 -3.47 9.02
C GLU A 70 6.62 -3.16 9.49
N ALA A 71 5.68 -4.01 9.10
CA ALA A 71 4.27 -3.88 9.41
C ALA A 71 3.67 -5.23 9.81
N SER A 72 2.48 -5.15 10.41
CA SER A 72 1.66 -6.32 10.73
C SER A 72 0.29 -6.17 10.08
N LEU A 73 -0.43 -7.29 9.90
CA LEU A 73 -1.82 -7.25 9.44
C LEU A 73 -2.67 -6.35 10.35
N ASP A 74 -2.50 -6.45 11.67
CA ASP A 74 -3.27 -5.66 12.64
C ASP A 74 -3.01 -4.16 12.54
N SER A 75 -1.91 -3.74 11.92
CA SER A 75 -1.65 -2.33 11.64
C SER A 75 -2.53 -1.77 10.51
N ILE A 76 -3.25 -2.62 9.77
CA ILE A 76 -4.20 -2.23 8.72
C ILE A 76 -5.54 -1.89 9.38
N GLN A 77 -5.94 -0.63 9.24
CA GLN A 77 -7.21 -0.13 9.76
C GLN A 77 -8.36 -0.62 8.89
N ILE A 78 -9.39 -1.19 9.52
CA ILE A 78 -10.65 -1.49 8.84
C ILE A 78 -11.54 -0.27 8.99
N LEU A 79 -11.78 0.42 7.87
CA LEU A 79 -12.67 1.58 7.83
C LEU A 79 -14.14 1.12 8.00
N GLU A 80 -14.98 2.02 8.50
CA GLU A 80 -16.40 1.75 8.73
C GLU A 80 -17.12 1.30 7.45
N GLU A 81 -16.78 1.93 6.33
CA GLU A 81 -17.24 1.58 4.98
C GLU A 81 -16.93 0.14 4.55
N TRP A 82 -15.94 -0.51 5.18
CA TRP A 82 -15.57 -1.89 4.90
C TRP A 82 -16.24 -2.92 5.81
N ARG A 83 -16.98 -2.46 6.83
CA ARG A 83 -17.72 -3.34 7.73
C ARG A 83 -18.60 -4.37 7.01
N PRO A 84 -19.36 -4.02 5.93
CA PRO A 84 -20.17 -5.00 5.22
C PRO A 84 -19.37 -6.15 4.58
N TYR A 85 -18.12 -5.90 4.18
CA TYR A 85 -17.23 -6.92 3.60
C TYR A 85 -16.76 -7.90 4.67
N VAL A 86 -16.37 -7.38 5.84
CA VAL A 86 -15.98 -8.19 7.00
C VAL A 86 -17.14 -9.03 7.51
N GLU A 87 -18.32 -8.45 7.66
CA GLU A 87 -19.53 -9.17 8.08
C GLU A 87 -19.92 -10.28 7.08
N ARG A 88 -19.73 -10.02 5.78
CA ARG A 88 -19.96 -11.03 4.74
C ARG A 88 -18.99 -12.21 4.88
N ILE A 89 -17.69 -11.96 5.07
CA ILE A 89 -16.68 -13.00 5.29
C ILE A 89 -17.04 -13.83 6.53
N ALA A 90 -17.32 -13.17 7.66
CA ALA A 90 -17.71 -13.85 8.90
C ALA A 90 -18.92 -14.76 8.70
N ARG A 91 -19.92 -14.31 7.94
CA ARG A 91 -21.14 -15.09 7.66
C ARG A 91 -20.88 -16.27 6.73
N ILE A 92 -20.11 -16.09 5.66
CA ILE A 92 -19.85 -17.14 4.66
C ILE A 92 -18.92 -18.21 5.22
N ASP A 93 -17.85 -17.79 5.89
CA ASP A 93 -16.82 -18.71 6.39
C ASP A 93 -17.16 -19.25 7.79
N HIS A 94 -18.28 -18.81 8.38
CA HIS A 94 -18.75 -19.18 9.71
C HIS A 94 -17.70 -18.93 10.82
N ILE A 95 -17.01 -17.78 10.73
CA ILE A 95 -15.97 -17.35 11.67
C ILE A 95 -16.39 -16.11 12.45
N SER A 96 -15.65 -15.81 13.52
CA SER A 96 -15.90 -14.60 14.31
C SER A 96 -15.53 -13.31 13.54
N ILE A 97 -16.12 -12.17 13.90
CA ILE A 97 -15.77 -10.87 13.30
C ILE A 97 -14.27 -10.57 13.41
N PRO A 98 -13.59 -10.77 14.55
CA PRO A 98 -12.13 -10.56 14.64
C PRO A 98 -11.32 -11.45 13.69
N GLU A 99 -11.73 -12.70 13.46
CA GLU A 99 -11.08 -13.59 12.48
C GLU A 99 -11.34 -13.12 11.06
N ALA A 100 -12.58 -12.74 10.73
CA ALA A 100 -12.92 -12.17 9.44
C ALA A 100 -12.15 -10.87 9.13
N GLN A 101 -11.88 -10.04 10.14
CA GLN A 101 -11.02 -8.88 9.98
C GLN A 101 -9.59 -9.27 9.59
N LYS A 102 -9.03 -10.35 10.17
CA LYS A 102 -7.70 -10.85 9.79
C LYS A 102 -7.68 -11.36 8.35
N VAL A 103 -8.71 -12.13 7.96
CA VAL A 103 -8.87 -12.61 6.57
C VAL A 103 -8.94 -11.42 5.61
N PHE A 104 -9.80 -10.45 5.89
CA PHE A 104 -9.97 -9.28 5.04
C PHE A 104 -8.68 -8.45 4.91
N ARG A 105 -7.92 -8.29 6.00
CA ARG A 105 -6.59 -7.63 5.95
C ARG A 105 -5.61 -8.37 5.05
N GLN A 106 -5.63 -9.71 5.09
CA GLN A 106 -4.79 -10.51 4.19
C GLN A 106 -5.24 -10.35 2.74
N GLU A 107 -6.54 -10.36 2.45
CA GLU A 107 -7.06 -10.09 1.10
C GLU A 107 -6.64 -8.71 0.57
N LEU A 108 -6.60 -7.69 1.46
CA LEU A 108 -6.09 -6.37 1.12
C LEU A 108 -4.59 -6.40 0.75
N VAL A 109 -3.75 -7.08 1.55
CA VAL A 109 -2.32 -7.26 1.22
C VAL A 109 -2.17 -7.93 -0.14
N ASP A 110 -2.86 -9.05 -0.36
CA ASP A 110 -2.79 -9.79 -1.61
C ASP A 110 -3.24 -8.94 -2.82
N TYR A 111 -4.26 -8.10 -2.63
CA TYR A 111 -4.72 -7.15 -3.64
C TYR A 111 -3.64 -6.10 -3.96
N TRP A 112 -3.06 -5.48 -2.94
CA TRP A 112 -2.03 -4.44 -3.13
C TRP A 112 -0.76 -4.99 -3.74
N ASP A 113 -0.34 -6.20 -3.36
CA ASP A 113 0.80 -6.88 -3.96
C ASP A 113 0.58 -7.16 -5.44
N LYS A 114 -0.61 -7.70 -5.79
CA LYS A 114 -0.96 -7.92 -7.20
C LYS A 114 -1.00 -6.61 -7.97
N TRP A 115 -1.59 -5.56 -7.41
CA TRP A 115 -1.63 -4.25 -8.05
C TRP A 115 -0.23 -3.65 -8.24
N ALA A 116 0.67 -3.79 -7.27
CA ALA A 116 2.02 -3.27 -7.35
C ALA A 116 2.85 -4.02 -8.40
N MET A 117 2.74 -5.35 -8.43
CA MET A 117 3.48 -6.21 -9.36
C MET A 117 2.94 -6.15 -10.79
N TYR A 118 1.62 -6.25 -10.97
CA TYR A 118 0.98 -6.41 -12.28
C TYR A 118 0.25 -5.17 -12.78
N GLY A 119 -0.04 -4.21 -11.93
CA GLY A 119 -0.60 -2.92 -12.36
C GLY A 119 0.32 -2.20 -13.35
N SER A 120 1.65 -2.43 -13.30
CA SER A 120 2.59 -1.91 -14.30
C SER A 120 2.41 -2.53 -15.70
N LEU A 121 1.97 -3.78 -15.80
CA LEU A 121 1.77 -4.49 -17.07
C LEU A 121 0.48 -4.06 -17.79
N TYR A 122 -0.57 -3.75 -17.05
CA TYR A 122 -1.82 -3.25 -17.63
C TYR A 122 -1.65 -1.89 -18.32
N TRP A 123 -0.83 -0.99 -17.77
CA TRP A 123 -0.55 0.30 -18.42
C TRP A 123 0.39 0.19 -19.62
N LYS A 124 1.36 -0.74 -19.62
CA LYS A 124 2.23 -0.98 -20.79
C LYS A 124 1.48 -1.55 -22.00
N ARG A 125 0.40 -2.30 -21.80
CA ARG A 125 -0.40 -2.85 -22.91
C ARG A 125 -1.32 -1.83 -23.58
N ASN A 126 -1.75 -0.79 -22.85
CA ASN A 126 -2.69 0.22 -23.35
C ASN A 126 -2.01 1.54 -23.76
N ALA A 127 -0.67 1.59 -23.74
CA ALA A 127 0.14 2.75 -24.14
C ALA A 127 0.82 2.59 -25.51
N ASN A 128 0.46 1.56 -26.28
CA ASN A 128 0.91 1.33 -27.66
C ASN A 128 -0.27 1.47 -28.63
#